data_AF-A0A1Y1N2A3-F1
#
_entry.id   AF-A0A1Y1N2A3-F1
#
_cell.length_a   1.000
_cell.length_b   1.000
_cell.length_c   1.000
_cell.angle_alpha   90.00
_cell.angle_beta   90.00
_cell.angle_gamma   90.00
#
_symmetry.space_group_name_H-M   'P 1'
#
loop_
_entity.id
_entity.type
_entity.pdbx_description
1 polymer ?
#
loop_
_entity_poly.entity_id
_entity_poly.type
_entity_poly.pdbx_seq_one_letter_code
_entity_poly.pdbx_strand_id
1 'polypeptide(L)'
;VEDCLILLANLLRRNASNQSLFRESGCISKLASLLEGLLQAQLSNADIAIWAQAQRNRNVYAFLAVLRLFLLPGSAGVSQNQQAFWKQGLVYNILQLAFSREEDQVTIKAEALNTCGDMIRDAKPLQETFAQLMVPAPLLVDTGEDAGSTLAAKTYVIDGLLDLTLNSFDQSVFDLRFSACECLKAYFSNHSEVRLHFLSRAIDGYMAAAEESANILTVLLRPDAAALARDPYRQWFASVIAFHLLHDNPTAKARLLQVTEGDS
;
A
#
# COMPACT_ATOMS: atom_id res chain seq x y z
N VAL A 1 -9.03 0.03 25.53
CA VAL A 1 -8.24 -0.58 24.42
C VAL A 1 -7.09 0.33 24.05
N GLU A 2 -7.36 1.59 23.73
CA GLU A 2 -6.34 2.62 23.45
C GLU A 2 -5.19 2.64 24.48
N ASP A 3 -5.48 2.75 25.78
CA ASP A 3 -4.45 2.76 26.83
C ASP A 3 -3.55 1.52 26.83
N CYS A 4 -4.12 0.35 26.52
CA CYS A 4 -3.35 -0.90 26.43
C CYS A 4 -2.41 -0.88 25.22
N LEU A 5 -2.84 -0.30 24.10
CA LEU A 5 -2.00 -0.12 22.91
C LEU A 5 -0.88 0.90 23.17
N ILE A 6 -1.17 1.98 23.90
CA ILE A 6 -0.17 2.97 24.32
C ILE A 6 0.87 2.33 25.25
N LEU A 7 0.42 1.54 26.24
CA LEU A 7 1.32 0.79 27.11
C LEU A 7 2.20 -0.16 26.30
N LEU A 8 1.61 -0.91 25.37
CA LEU A 8 2.34 -1.82 24.49
C LEU A 8 3.37 -1.07 23.63
N ALA A 9 2.99 0.08 23.07
CA ALA A 9 3.90 0.93 22.32
C ALA A 9 5.10 1.38 23.17
N ASN A 10 4.88 1.77 24.42
CA ASN A 10 5.95 2.17 25.34
C ASN A 10 6.87 1.00 25.72
N LEU A 11 6.35 -0.22 25.83
CA LEU A 11 7.16 -1.41 26.10
C LEU A 11 8.02 -1.82 24.89
N LEU A 12 7.55 -1.61 23.67
CA LEU A 12 8.21 -2.08 22.44
C LEU A 12 9.13 -1.04 21.80
N ARG A 13 8.84 0.25 21.99
CA ARG A 13 9.56 1.34 21.32
C ARG A 13 11.05 1.28 21.67
N ARG A 14 11.89 1.10 20.64
CA ARG A 14 13.36 1.04 20.74
C ARG A 14 13.86 -0.02 21.74
N ASN A 15 13.10 -1.09 21.96
CA ASN A 15 13.49 -2.18 22.86
C ASN A 15 13.52 -3.51 22.11
N ALA A 16 14.67 -3.83 21.50
CA ALA A 16 14.85 -5.04 20.69
C ALA A 16 14.63 -6.34 21.49
N SER A 17 14.96 -6.34 22.79
CA SER A 17 14.72 -7.48 23.68
C SER A 17 13.22 -7.73 23.84
N ASN A 18 12.44 -6.69 24.13
CA ASN A 18 10.99 -6.81 24.25
C ASN A 18 10.33 -7.20 22.92
N GLN A 19 10.80 -6.66 21.80
CA GLN A 19 10.30 -7.04 20.48
C GLN A 19 10.55 -8.52 20.18
N SER A 20 11.73 -9.04 20.54
CA SER A 20 12.06 -10.45 20.36
C SER A 20 11.25 -11.35 21.27
N LEU A 21 11.16 -11.01 22.56
CA LEU A 21 10.33 -11.73 23.52
C LEU A 21 8.85 -11.77 23.07
N PHE A 22 8.33 -10.65 22.57
CA PHE A 22 6.96 -10.56 22.06
C PHE A 22 6.73 -11.51 20.88
N ARG A 23 7.68 -11.57 19.95
CA ARG A 23 7.65 -12.49 18.81
C ARG A 23 7.69 -13.96 19.25
N GLU A 24 8.61 -14.29 20.16
CA GLU A 24 8.85 -15.67 20.64
C GLU A 24 7.72 -16.18 21.54
N SER A 25 7.00 -15.30 22.22
CA SER A 25 5.86 -15.65 23.09
C SER A 25 4.55 -15.87 22.33
N GLY A 26 4.58 -15.86 20.98
CA GLY A 26 3.39 -16.03 20.15
C GLY A 26 2.43 -14.84 20.19
N CYS A 27 2.87 -13.66 20.63
CA CYS A 27 1.98 -12.50 20.72
C CYS A 27 1.63 -11.92 19.34
N ILE A 28 2.37 -12.27 18.29
CA ILE A 28 2.07 -11.85 16.90
C ILE A 28 0.76 -12.44 16.40
N SER A 29 0.46 -13.71 16.71
CA SER A 29 -0.82 -14.32 16.33
C SER A 29 -1.99 -13.65 17.06
N LYS A 30 -1.79 -13.24 18.33
CA LYS A 30 -2.78 -12.47 19.09
C LYS A 30 -3.04 -11.10 18.45
N LEU A 31 -2.02 -10.44 17.89
CA LEU A 31 -2.22 -9.19 17.12
C LEU A 31 -3.03 -9.45 15.85
N ALA A 32 -2.78 -10.56 15.14
CA ALA A 32 -3.58 -10.94 13.97
C ALA A 32 -5.06 -11.16 14.32
N SER A 33 -5.34 -11.93 15.37
CA SER A 33 -6.71 -12.13 15.85
C SER A 33 -7.38 -10.82 16.30
N LEU A 34 -6.63 -9.91 16.93
CA LEU A 34 -7.15 -8.59 17.31
C LEU A 34 -7.53 -7.77 16.07
N LEU A 35 -6.68 -7.76 15.02
CA LEU A 35 -6.98 -7.07 13.77
C LEU A 35 -8.23 -7.68 13.09
N GLU A 36 -8.33 -9.01 13.01
CA GLU A 36 -9.50 -9.67 12.43
C GLU A 36 -10.78 -9.28 13.17
N GLY A 37 -10.77 -9.26 14.50
CA GLY A 37 -11.90 -8.78 15.29
C GLY A 37 -12.21 -7.30 15.02
N LEU A 38 -11.19 -6.46 14.88
CA LEU A 38 -11.34 -5.05 14.50
C LEU A 38 -11.87 -4.87 13.08
N LEU A 39 -11.63 -5.77 12.13
CA LEU A 39 -12.17 -5.69 10.76
C LEU A 39 -13.58 -6.28 10.66
N GLN A 40 -13.85 -7.39 11.35
CA GLN A 40 -15.17 -8.02 11.37
C GLN A 40 -16.22 -7.10 11.98
N ALA A 41 -15.87 -6.44 13.09
CA ALA A 41 -16.74 -5.45 13.70
C ALA A 41 -17.07 -4.28 12.74
N GLN A 42 -16.38 -4.14 11.61
CA GLN A 42 -16.44 -2.99 10.69
C GLN A 42 -17.52 -3.23 9.63
N LEU A 43 -17.61 -4.49 9.22
CA LEU A 43 -18.60 -4.99 8.26
C LEU A 43 -20.00 -5.11 8.86
N SER A 44 -20.12 -5.24 10.18
CA SER A 44 -21.40 -5.44 10.89
C SER A 44 -22.21 -4.15 11.15
N ASN A 45 -21.79 -2.99 10.60
CA ASN A 45 -22.18 -1.66 11.09
C ASN A 45 -23.37 -1.02 10.37
N ALA A 46 -24.55 -1.61 10.48
CA ALA A 46 -25.75 -0.77 10.49
C ALA A 46 -25.89 -0.20 11.92
N ASP A 47 -25.74 1.12 12.08
CA ASP A 47 -26.07 1.90 13.29
C ASP A 47 -25.05 1.93 14.47
N ILE A 48 -23.76 2.18 14.22
CA ILE A 48 -22.82 2.59 15.29
C ILE A 48 -22.88 4.11 15.51
N ALA A 49 -22.96 4.53 16.79
CA ALA A 49 -22.89 5.93 17.17
C ALA A 49 -21.55 6.58 16.76
N ILE A 50 -21.59 7.85 16.30
CA ILE A 50 -20.42 8.59 15.78
C ILE A 50 -19.23 8.56 16.76
N TRP A 51 -19.47 8.71 18.06
CA TRP A 51 -18.41 8.69 19.08
C TRP A 51 -17.72 7.32 19.18
N ALA A 52 -18.47 6.23 19.01
CA ALA A 52 -17.94 4.87 19.06
C ALA A 52 -17.11 4.56 17.82
N GLN A 53 -17.53 5.05 16.65
CA GLN A 53 -16.75 4.97 15.41
C GLN A 53 -15.44 5.77 15.53
N ALA A 54 -15.48 6.98 16.10
CA ALA A 54 -14.27 7.78 16.34
C ALA A 54 -13.28 7.06 17.29
N GLN A 55 -13.76 6.45 18.37
CA GLN A 55 -12.92 5.70 19.30
C GLN A 55 -12.30 4.46 18.65
N ARG A 56 -13.07 3.77 17.81
CA ARG A 56 -12.61 2.64 17.02
C ARG A 56 -11.50 3.05 16.06
N ASN A 57 -11.68 4.15 15.33
CA ASN A 57 -10.71 4.69 14.39
C ASN A 57 -9.37 4.98 15.09
N ARG A 58 -9.41 5.55 16.30
CA ARG A 58 -8.21 5.72 17.14
C ARG A 58 -7.54 4.41 17.50
N ASN A 59 -8.31 3.39 17.89
CA ASN A 59 -7.75 2.07 18.23
C ASN A 59 -7.07 1.42 17.02
N VAL A 60 -7.67 1.49 15.82
CA VAL A 60 -7.07 0.95 14.59
C VAL A 60 -5.78 1.70 14.25
N TYR A 61 -5.79 3.03 14.30
CA TYR A 61 -4.60 3.83 14.05
C TYR A 61 -3.47 3.50 15.04
N ALA A 62 -3.78 3.46 16.35
CA ALA A 62 -2.81 3.08 17.38
C ALA A 62 -2.28 1.66 17.20
N PHE A 63 -3.11 0.73 16.75
CA PHE A 63 -2.71 -0.64 16.43
C PHE A 63 -1.69 -0.69 15.27
N LEU A 64 -1.96 0.03 14.17
CA LEU A 64 -1.02 0.15 13.05
C LEU A 64 0.31 0.76 13.51
N ALA A 65 0.27 1.83 14.31
CA ALA A 65 1.45 2.46 14.87
C ALA A 65 2.29 1.49 15.74
N VAL A 66 1.63 0.61 16.51
CA VAL A 66 2.32 -0.45 17.29
C VAL A 66 3.03 -1.44 16.37
N LEU A 67 2.39 -1.88 15.28
CA LEU A 67 3.01 -2.81 14.33
C LEU A 67 4.29 -2.24 13.72
N ARG A 68 4.28 -0.94 13.39
CA ARG A 68 5.44 -0.26 12.80
C ARG A 68 6.65 -0.18 13.74
N LEU A 69 6.46 -0.29 15.06
CA LEU A 69 7.58 -0.34 16.02
C LEU A 69 8.50 -1.56 15.81
N PHE A 70 7.96 -2.64 15.24
CA PHE A 70 8.72 -3.86 14.92
C PHE A 70 9.46 -3.78 13.58
N LEU A 71 9.19 -2.75 12.78
CA LEU A 71 9.60 -2.66 11.39
C LEU A 71 10.60 -1.53 11.13
N LEU A 72 11.29 -1.08 12.19
CA LEU A 72 12.29 -0.03 12.08
C LEU A 72 13.42 -0.48 11.12
N PRO A 73 13.67 0.25 10.02
CA PRO A 73 14.72 -0.10 9.06
C PRO A 73 16.09 -0.21 9.75
N GLY A 74 16.85 -1.25 9.38
CA GLY A 74 18.19 -1.50 9.92
C GLY A 74 18.21 -2.12 11.34
N SER A 75 17.06 -2.35 11.97
CA SER A 75 17.02 -3.07 13.25
C SER A 75 17.28 -4.57 13.08
N ALA A 76 18.00 -5.19 14.03
CA ALA A 76 18.44 -6.59 13.92
C ALA A 76 17.29 -7.62 13.81
N GLY A 77 16.08 -7.26 14.28
CA GLY A 77 14.91 -8.14 14.31
C GLY A 77 13.93 -7.93 13.14
N VAL A 78 14.16 -6.95 12.26
CA VAL A 78 13.16 -6.52 11.26
C VAL A 78 12.77 -7.66 10.33
N SER A 79 13.73 -8.42 9.82
CA SER A 79 13.47 -9.51 8.87
C SER A 79 12.62 -10.63 9.50
N GLN A 80 12.93 -11.01 10.75
CA GLN A 80 12.14 -12.01 11.48
C GLN A 80 10.72 -11.51 11.77
N ASN A 81 10.58 -10.22 12.11
CA ASN A 81 9.28 -9.60 12.37
C ASN A 81 8.43 -9.53 11.08
N GLN A 82 9.02 -9.11 9.96
CA GLN A 82 8.36 -9.07 8.65
C GLN A 82 7.83 -10.47 8.26
N GLN A 83 8.66 -11.51 8.39
CA GLN A 83 8.26 -12.89 8.12
C GLN A 83 7.15 -13.37 9.07
N ALA A 84 7.24 -13.02 10.36
CA ALA A 84 6.21 -13.38 11.34
C ALA A 84 4.87 -12.72 11.02
N PHE A 85 4.89 -11.43 10.65
CA PHE A 85 3.70 -10.70 10.24
C PHE A 85 3.08 -11.26 8.96
N TRP A 86 3.91 -11.59 7.97
CA TRP A 86 3.47 -12.22 6.73
C TRP A 86 2.77 -13.56 7.00
N LYS A 87 3.39 -14.44 7.78
CA LYS A 87 2.85 -15.77 8.12
C LYS A 87 1.52 -15.71 8.84
N GLN A 88 1.27 -14.66 9.63
CA GLN A 88 0.02 -14.46 10.35
C GLN A 88 -1.05 -13.72 9.54
N GLY A 89 -0.82 -13.47 8.25
CA GLY A 89 -1.80 -12.82 7.38
C GLY A 89 -2.03 -11.33 7.66
N LEU A 90 -1.20 -10.70 8.49
CA LEU A 90 -1.37 -9.29 8.86
C LEU A 90 -1.30 -8.36 7.65
N VAL A 91 -0.34 -8.60 6.73
CA VAL A 91 -0.20 -7.79 5.51
C VAL A 91 -1.49 -7.81 4.68
N TYR A 92 -2.06 -9.01 4.47
CA TYR A 92 -3.28 -9.17 3.70
C TYR A 92 -4.46 -8.42 4.34
N ASN A 93 -4.68 -8.63 5.65
CA ASN A 93 -5.78 -7.99 6.38
C ASN A 93 -5.65 -6.46 6.40
N ILE A 94 -4.43 -5.93 6.57
CA ILE A 94 -4.18 -4.47 6.54
C ILE A 94 -4.38 -3.91 5.13
N LEU A 95 -4.04 -4.65 4.07
CA LEU A 95 -4.37 -4.24 2.71
C LEU A 95 -5.89 -4.17 2.48
N GLN A 96 -6.66 -5.13 2.98
CA GLN A 96 -8.12 -5.07 2.87
C GLN A 96 -8.69 -3.82 3.57
N LEU A 97 -8.10 -3.43 4.71
CA LEU A 97 -8.43 -2.16 5.39
C LEU A 97 -8.05 -0.94 4.55
N ALA A 98 -6.83 -0.91 4.01
CA ALA A 98 -6.31 0.22 3.24
C ALA A 98 -7.13 0.51 1.97
N PHE A 99 -7.65 -0.54 1.34
CA PHE A 99 -8.48 -0.48 0.14
C PHE A 99 -9.99 -0.58 0.42
N SER A 100 -10.39 -0.48 1.69
CA SER A 100 -11.82 -0.47 2.04
C SER A 100 -12.53 0.76 1.44
N ARG A 101 -13.86 0.68 1.27
CA ARG A 101 -14.66 1.76 0.66
C ARG A 101 -15.05 2.89 1.63
N GLU A 102 -14.58 2.86 2.87
CA GLU A 102 -14.94 3.91 3.86
C GLU A 102 -14.22 5.23 3.55
N GLU A 103 -14.94 6.22 3.01
CA GLU A 103 -14.36 7.49 2.58
C GLU A 103 -13.78 8.32 3.74
N ASP A 104 -14.38 8.24 4.94
CA ASP A 104 -13.98 9.01 6.13
C ASP A 104 -12.70 8.52 6.83
N GLN A 105 -12.00 7.52 6.29
CA GLN A 105 -10.85 6.87 6.92
C GLN A 105 -9.51 7.12 6.22
N VAL A 106 -9.37 8.23 5.49
CA VAL A 106 -8.15 8.56 4.71
C VAL A 106 -6.85 8.39 5.53
N THR A 107 -6.81 8.90 6.76
CA THR A 107 -5.62 8.84 7.63
C THR A 107 -5.27 7.42 8.06
N ILE A 108 -6.27 6.58 8.35
CA ILE A 108 -6.09 5.17 8.71
C ILE A 108 -5.61 4.37 7.49
N LYS A 109 -6.22 4.61 6.32
CA LYS A 109 -5.81 3.95 5.08
C LYS A 109 -4.38 4.31 4.69
N ALA A 110 -4.01 5.59 4.82
CA ALA A 110 -2.65 6.05 4.61
C ALA A 110 -1.66 5.34 5.56
N GLU A 111 -1.96 5.28 6.85
CA GLU A 111 -1.14 4.57 7.83
C GLU A 111 -1.05 3.06 7.56
N ALA A 112 -2.14 2.46 7.08
CA ALA A 112 -2.19 1.04 6.70
C ALA A 112 -1.26 0.76 5.50
N LEU A 113 -1.27 1.61 4.46
CA LEU A 113 -0.36 1.47 3.32
C LEU A 113 1.11 1.64 3.72
N ASN A 114 1.42 2.61 4.58
CA ASN A 114 2.77 2.78 5.13
C ASN A 114 3.20 1.54 5.93
N THR A 115 2.29 0.99 6.74
CA THR A 115 2.53 -0.23 7.51
C THR A 115 2.81 -1.43 6.59
N CYS A 116 2.02 -1.63 5.54
CA CYS A 116 2.26 -2.66 4.54
C CYS A 116 3.60 -2.47 3.83
N GLY A 117 3.96 -1.24 3.49
CA GLY A 117 5.27 -0.90 2.92
C GLY A 117 6.42 -1.31 3.85
N ASP A 118 6.34 -0.95 5.13
CA ASP A 118 7.34 -1.31 6.15
C ASP A 118 7.45 -2.85 6.32
N MET A 119 6.35 -3.59 6.13
CA MET A 119 6.32 -5.05 6.24
C MET A 119 7.04 -5.78 5.09
N ILE A 120 7.16 -5.15 3.91
CA ILE A 120 7.80 -5.78 2.73
C ILE A 120 9.15 -5.16 2.37
N ARG A 121 9.47 -3.97 2.91
CA ARG A 121 10.67 -3.21 2.56
C ARG A 121 11.94 -4.05 2.73
N ASP A 122 12.75 -4.09 1.68
CA ASP A 122 14.04 -4.78 1.60
C ASP A 122 13.97 -6.31 1.82
N ALA A 123 12.76 -6.89 1.74
CA ALA A 123 12.53 -8.32 1.91
C ALA A 123 12.10 -8.95 0.58
N LYS A 124 13.07 -9.25 -0.30
CA LYS A 124 12.82 -9.75 -1.67
C LYS A 124 11.72 -10.82 -1.78
N PRO A 125 11.73 -11.91 -0.99
CA PRO A 125 10.68 -12.94 -1.09
C PRO A 125 9.27 -12.41 -0.75
N LEU A 126 9.18 -11.45 0.17
CA LEU A 126 7.90 -10.83 0.54
C LEU A 126 7.45 -9.83 -0.52
N GLN A 127 8.37 -9.09 -1.15
CA GLN A 127 8.06 -8.20 -2.26
C GLN A 127 7.47 -8.99 -3.44
N GLU A 128 8.10 -10.10 -3.84
CA GLU A 128 7.62 -10.95 -4.94
C GLU A 128 6.21 -11.51 -4.69
N THR A 129 5.95 -11.99 -3.47
CA THR A 129 4.64 -12.55 -3.09
C THR A 129 3.59 -11.47 -2.83
N PHE A 130 4.00 -10.25 -2.46
CA PHE A 130 3.11 -9.10 -2.31
C PHE A 130 2.39 -8.75 -3.59
N ALA A 131 3.08 -8.76 -4.74
CA ALA A 131 2.46 -8.44 -6.02
C ALA A 131 1.30 -9.36 -6.43
N GLN A 132 1.21 -10.56 -5.83
CA GLN A 132 0.16 -11.55 -6.10
C GLN A 132 -1.11 -11.32 -5.26
N LEU A 133 -1.04 -10.46 -4.23
CA LEU A 133 -2.19 -10.17 -3.39
C LEU A 133 -3.23 -9.36 -4.16
N MET A 134 -4.50 -9.66 -3.90
CA MET A 134 -5.63 -8.94 -4.47
C MET A 134 -6.31 -8.09 -3.40
N VAL A 135 -6.72 -6.89 -3.81
CA VAL A 135 -7.38 -5.88 -2.97
C VAL A 135 -8.67 -5.41 -3.63
N PRO A 136 -9.65 -4.87 -2.87
CA PRO A 136 -10.78 -4.19 -3.46
C PRO A 136 -10.31 -3.08 -4.41
N ALA A 137 -10.92 -2.99 -5.60
CA ALA A 137 -10.55 -1.99 -6.57
C ALA A 137 -10.91 -0.57 -6.04
N PRO A 138 -9.93 0.36 -5.98
CA PRO A 138 -10.09 1.63 -5.27
C PRO A 138 -11.01 2.64 -5.96
N LEU A 139 -11.15 2.56 -7.30
CA LEU A 139 -11.84 3.58 -8.11
C LEU A 139 -13.10 3.08 -8.82
N LEU A 140 -13.58 1.86 -8.51
CA LEU A 140 -14.82 1.37 -9.11
C LEU A 140 -16.03 2.03 -8.47
N VAL A 141 -16.75 2.78 -9.30
CA VAL A 141 -18.11 3.24 -9.05
C VAL A 141 -19.00 2.02 -8.87
N ASP A 142 -19.86 2.02 -7.85
CA ASP A 142 -20.97 1.08 -7.79
C ASP A 142 -21.83 1.30 -9.03
N THR A 143 -21.61 0.52 -10.08
CA THR A 143 -22.52 0.42 -11.21
C THR A 143 -23.78 -0.20 -10.62
N GLY A 144 -24.71 0.67 -10.22
CA GLY A 144 -26.03 0.26 -9.78
C GLY A 144 -26.68 -0.54 -10.89
N GLU A 145 -26.86 -1.84 -10.64
CA GLU A 145 -27.83 -2.77 -11.22
C GLU A 145 -27.39 -4.20 -10.84
N ASP A 146 -27.55 -4.52 -9.56
CA ASP A 146 -27.92 -5.85 -9.02
C ASP A 146 -27.51 -5.95 -7.55
N ALA A 147 -28.45 -5.65 -6.66
CA ALA A 147 -28.35 -5.78 -5.21
C ALA A 147 -28.33 -7.26 -4.74
N GLY A 148 -27.67 -8.15 -5.48
CA GLY A 148 -27.56 -9.58 -5.20
C GLY A 148 -26.17 -10.18 -5.37
N SER A 149 -25.18 -9.43 -5.86
CA SER A 149 -23.81 -9.91 -6.10
C SER A 149 -22.79 -8.80 -5.84
N THR A 150 -22.67 -8.33 -4.59
CA THR A 150 -21.59 -7.45 -4.12
C THR A 150 -20.26 -8.21 -4.01
N LEU A 151 -19.82 -8.86 -5.08
CA LEU A 151 -18.42 -9.21 -5.27
C LEU A 151 -17.72 -7.90 -5.65
N ALA A 152 -17.30 -7.13 -4.65
CA ALA A 152 -16.46 -5.96 -4.84
C ALA A 152 -15.30 -6.37 -5.77
N ALA A 153 -15.28 -5.81 -6.98
CA ALA A 153 -14.31 -6.20 -7.98
C ALA A 153 -12.90 -6.02 -7.38
N LYS A 154 -12.08 -7.06 -7.55
CA LYS A 154 -10.74 -7.14 -6.98
C LYS A 154 -9.71 -6.87 -8.06
N THR A 155 -8.67 -6.15 -7.71
CA THR A 155 -7.50 -5.92 -8.56
C THR A 155 -6.23 -6.39 -7.85
N TYR A 156 -5.14 -6.58 -8.59
CA TYR A 156 -3.85 -6.84 -7.97
C TYR A 156 -3.39 -5.62 -7.19
N VAL A 157 -2.70 -5.83 -6.07
CA VAL A 157 -2.30 -4.75 -5.17
C VAL A 157 -1.45 -3.69 -5.85
N ILE A 158 -0.60 -4.06 -6.81
CA ILE A 158 0.24 -3.10 -7.53
C ILE A 158 -0.61 -2.19 -8.42
N ASP A 159 -1.58 -2.75 -9.14
CA ASP A 159 -2.51 -1.97 -9.97
C ASP A 159 -3.37 -1.05 -9.09
N GLY A 160 -3.89 -1.56 -7.95
CA GLY A 160 -4.63 -0.74 -6.98
C GLY A 160 -3.80 0.39 -6.37
N LEU A 161 -2.53 0.16 -6.05
CA LEU A 161 -1.63 1.21 -5.55
C LEU A 161 -1.37 2.27 -6.62
N LEU A 162 -1.19 1.87 -7.89
CA LEU A 162 -1.02 2.81 -9.00
C LEU A 162 -2.26 3.65 -9.23
N ASP A 163 -3.45 3.04 -9.17
CA ASP A 163 -4.73 3.74 -9.27
C ASP A 163 -4.89 4.78 -8.16
N LEU A 164 -4.66 4.40 -6.90
CA LEU A 164 -4.69 5.36 -5.79
C LEU A 164 -3.66 6.49 -5.97
N THR A 165 -2.48 6.18 -6.49
CA THR A 165 -1.41 7.18 -6.63
C THR A 165 -1.69 8.16 -7.78
N LEU A 166 -2.11 7.65 -8.94
CA LEU A 166 -2.12 8.39 -10.21
C LEU A 166 -3.50 8.83 -10.68
N ASN A 167 -4.58 8.18 -10.21
CA ASN A 167 -5.93 8.42 -10.70
C ASN A 167 -6.86 9.06 -9.63
N SER A 168 -6.40 9.21 -8.38
CA SER A 168 -7.07 10.03 -7.36
C SER A 168 -6.59 11.49 -7.43
N PHE A 169 -7.52 12.44 -7.63
CA PHE A 169 -7.20 13.86 -7.84
C PHE A 169 -7.71 14.80 -6.73
N ASP A 170 -8.48 14.31 -5.76
CA ASP A 170 -8.90 15.13 -4.62
C ASP A 170 -7.70 15.43 -3.70
N GLN A 171 -7.55 16.69 -3.31
CA GLN A 171 -6.51 17.13 -2.39
C GLN A 171 -6.71 16.53 -0.98
N SER A 172 -7.94 16.22 -0.59
CA SER A 172 -8.25 15.62 0.72
C SER A 172 -7.59 14.25 0.92
N VAL A 173 -7.33 13.53 -0.18
CA VAL A 173 -6.73 12.19 -0.17
C VAL A 173 -5.22 12.21 -0.48
N PHE A 174 -4.57 13.38 -0.48
CA PHE A 174 -3.16 13.49 -0.82
C PHE A 174 -2.26 12.57 0.02
N ASP A 175 -2.47 12.50 1.34
CA ASP A 175 -1.69 11.65 2.24
C ASP A 175 -1.86 10.15 1.91
N LEU A 176 -3.03 9.76 1.41
CA LEU A 176 -3.29 8.41 0.94
C LEU A 176 -2.52 8.12 -0.35
N ARG A 177 -2.54 9.05 -1.32
CA ARG A 177 -1.74 8.95 -2.56
C ARG A 177 -0.25 8.83 -2.24
N PHE A 178 0.22 9.67 -1.33
CA PHE A 178 1.60 9.67 -0.88
C PHE A 178 1.98 8.33 -0.24
N SER A 179 1.14 7.81 0.66
CA SER A 179 1.39 6.52 1.31
C SER A 179 1.32 5.33 0.34
N ALA A 180 0.45 5.39 -0.68
CA ALA A 180 0.44 4.40 -1.77
C ALA A 180 1.75 4.42 -2.57
N CYS A 181 2.26 5.62 -2.88
CA CYS A 181 3.57 5.78 -3.51
C CYS A 181 4.72 5.27 -2.61
N GLU A 182 4.69 5.52 -1.30
CA GLU A 182 5.68 4.99 -0.35
C GLU A 182 5.64 3.45 -0.27
N CYS A 183 4.45 2.85 -0.38
CA CYS A 183 4.28 1.41 -0.46
C CYS A 183 4.87 0.84 -1.76
N LEU A 184 4.65 1.49 -2.91
CA LEU A 184 5.31 1.13 -4.19
C LEU A 184 6.83 1.24 -4.08
N LYS A 185 7.35 2.32 -3.48
CA LYS A 185 8.80 2.47 -3.22
C LYS A 185 9.34 1.35 -2.33
N ALA A 186 8.57 0.90 -1.34
CA ALA A 186 8.94 -0.25 -0.51
C ALA A 186 8.98 -1.55 -1.32
N TYR A 187 8.01 -1.76 -2.21
CA TYR A 187 7.97 -2.90 -3.13
C TYR A 187 9.21 -2.95 -4.06
N PHE A 188 9.70 -1.79 -4.52
CA PHE A 188 10.92 -1.70 -5.34
C PHE A 188 12.24 -1.72 -4.54
N SER A 189 12.19 -1.61 -3.21
CA SER A 189 13.37 -1.36 -2.38
C SER A 189 14.37 -2.51 -2.46
N ASN A 190 15.63 -2.21 -2.82
CA ASN A 190 16.72 -3.18 -2.97
C ASN A 190 16.40 -4.45 -3.80
N HIS A 191 15.54 -4.32 -4.81
CA HIS A 191 15.12 -5.43 -5.66
C HIS A 191 15.15 -5.08 -7.16
N SER A 192 16.29 -5.30 -7.81
CA SER A 192 16.52 -4.97 -9.22
C SER A 192 15.61 -5.73 -10.18
N GLU A 193 15.29 -6.99 -9.87
CA GLU A 193 14.46 -7.87 -10.68
C GLU A 193 13.02 -7.37 -10.73
N VAL A 194 12.44 -7.06 -9.57
CA VAL A 194 11.09 -6.47 -9.46
C VAL A 194 11.03 -5.11 -10.16
N ARG A 195 12.04 -4.25 -10.00
CA ARG A 195 12.11 -2.97 -10.72
C ARG A 195 12.10 -3.15 -12.23
N LEU A 196 12.92 -4.08 -12.73
CA LEU A 196 13.01 -4.34 -14.17
C LEU A 196 11.72 -4.95 -14.72
N HIS A 197 11.11 -5.89 -13.99
CA HIS A 197 9.84 -6.48 -14.37
C HIS A 197 8.72 -5.43 -14.43
N PHE A 198 8.60 -4.60 -13.38
CA PHE A 198 7.63 -3.51 -13.33
C PHE A 198 7.82 -2.55 -14.52
N LEU A 199 9.05 -2.10 -14.76
CA LEU A 199 9.36 -1.19 -15.86
C LEU A 199 9.05 -1.83 -17.22
N SER A 200 9.36 -3.11 -17.40
CA SER A 200 9.08 -3.82 -18.66
C SER A 200 7.58 -3.87 -18.93
N ARG A 201 6.76 -4.21 -17.92
CA ARG A 201 5.29 -4.16 -18.04
C ARG A 201 4.79 -2.76 -18.38
N ALA A 202 5.35 -1.72 -17.76
CA ALA A 202 4.96 -0.34 -18.06
C ALA A 202 5.31 0.06 -19.50
N ILE A 203 6.49 -0.35 -19.99
CA ILE A 203 6.91 -0.16 -21.39
C ILE A 203 5.97 -0.90 -22.34
N ASP A 204 5.70 -2.17 -22.08
CA ASP A 204 4.86 -2.99 -22.96
C ASP A 204 3.43 -2.43 -23.03
N GLY A 205 2.86 -2.02 -21.89
CA GLY A 205 1.54 -1.36 -21.84
C GLY A 205 1.52 -0.02 -22.60
N TYR A 206 2.60 0.77 -22.49
CA TYR A 206 2.74 2.02 -23.22
C TYR A 206 2.83 1.81 -24.74
N MET A 207 3.69 0.87 -25.17
CA MET A 207 3.93 0.56 -26.58
C MET A 207 2.71 -0.09 -27.24
N ALA A 208 1.94 -0.88 -26.50
CA ALA A 208 0.69 -1.47 -26.97
C ALA A 208 -0.45 -0.44 -27.12
N ALA A 209 -0.21 0.83 -26.73
CA ALA A 209 -1.25 1.85 -26.61
C ALA A 209 -2.47 1.37 -25.80
N ALA A 210 -2.22 0.54 -24.79
CA ALA A 210 -3.27 0.06 -23.90
C ALA A 210 -3.87 1.26 -23.15
N GLU A 211 -5.19 1.27 -22.98
CA GLU A 211 -5.89 2.28 -22.16
C GLU A 211 -5.66 2.01 -20.66
N GLU A 212 -4.41 2.05 -20.22
CA GLU A 212 -4.00 1.94 -18.83
C GLU A 212 -3.78 3.34 -18.25
N SER A 213 -4.81 3.90 -17.63
CA SER A 213 -4.78 5.24 -17.03
C SER A 213 -3.71 5.39 -15.93
N ALA A 214 -3.36 4.30 -15.25
CA ALA A 214 -2.36 4.24 -14.20
C ALA A 214 -0.93 3.87 -14.70
N ASN A 215 -0.69 3.87 -16.01
CA ASN A 215 0.64 3.61 -16.56
C ASN A 215 1.55 4.85 -16.42
N ILE A 216 2.67 4.69 -15.73
CA ILE A 216 3.61 5.80 -15.44
C ILE A 216 4.21 6.43 -16.70
N LEU A 217 4.43 5.66 -17.77
CA LEU A 217 5.03 6.17 -19.01
C LEU A 217 4.00 6.96 -19.81
N THR A 218 2.75 6.50 -19.84
CA THR A 218 1.64 7.29 -20.43
C THR A 218 1.53 8.65 -19.75
N VAL A 219 1.59 8.71 -18.42
CA VAL A 219 1.54 9.97 -17.66
C VAL A 219 2.72 10.90 -17.99
N LEU A 220 3.94 10.35 -18.12
CA LEU A 220 5.15 11.14 -18.31
C LEU A 220 5.36 11.59 -19.76
N LEU A 221 5.05 10.72 -20.72
CA LEU A 221 5.38 10.92 -22.13
C LEU A 221 4.20 11.45 -22.95
N ARG A 222 2.96 11.23 -22.51
CA ARG A 222 1.74 11.81 -23.11
C ARG A 222 1.03 12.73 -22.11
N PRO A 223 1.65 13.84 -21.69
CA PRO A 223 1.02 14.75 -20.74
C PRO A 223 -0.21 15.41 -21.37
N ASP A 224 -1.34 15.31 -20.68
CA ASP A 224 -2.54 16.10 -20.97
C ASP A 224 -2.47 17.41 -20.17
N ALA A 225 -2.41 18.55 -20.88
CA ALA A 225 -2.31 19.88 -20.27
C ALA A 225 -3.50 20.20 -19.35
N ALA A 226 -4.71 19.74 -19.68
CA ALA A 226 -5.88 19.94 -18.84
C ALA A 226 -5.82 19.09 -17.57
N ALA A 227 -5.42 17.82 -17.70
CA ALA A 227 -5.21 16.94 -16.55
C ALA A 227 -4.08 17.45 -15.64
N LEU A 228 -2.99 17.96 -16.21
CA LEU A 228 -1.85 18.52 -15.46
C LEU A 228 -2.25 19.77 -14.66
N ALA A 229 -3.05 20.65 -15.25
CA ALA A 229 -3.55 21.83 -14.56
C ALA A 229 -4.48 21.47 -13.40
N ARG A 230 -5.22 20.36 -13.51
CA ARG A 230 -6.13 19.86 -12.46
C ARG A 230 -5.40 19.12 -11.35
N ASP A 231 -4.40 18.31 -11.70
CA ASP A 231 -3.63 17.48 -10.74
C ASP A 231 -2.14 17.47 -11.09
N PRO A 232 -1.37 18.48 -10.64
CA PRO A 232 0.07 18.54 -10.88
C PRO A 232 0.83 17.40 -10.17
N TYR A 233 0.25 16.82 -9.11
CA TYR A 233 0.90 15.74 -8.36
C TYR A 233 0.93 14.43 -9.12
N ARG A 234 0.01 14.20 -10.07
CA ARG A 234 0.02 12.99 -10.92
C ARG A 234 1.34 12.82 -11.65
N GLN A 235 1.84 13.89 -12.27
CA GLN A 235 3.13 13.86 -12.99
C GLN A 235 4.30 13.76 -12.02
N TRP A 236 4.22 14.40 -10.86
CA TRP A 236 5.23 14.29 -9.81
C TRP A 236 5.37 12.83 -9.30
N PHE A 237 4.25 12.17 -8.97
CA PHE A 237 4.24 10.78 -8.55
C PHE A 237 4.80 9.84 -9.62
N ALA A 238 4.37 9.99 -10.87
CA ALA A 238 4.91 9.19 -11.97
C ALA A 238 6.43 9.39 -12.13
N SER A 239 6.92 10.63 -11.96
CA SER A 239 8.35 10.95 -12.01
C SER A 239 9.12 10.31 -10.85
N VAL A 240 8.57 10.33 -9.63
CA VAL A 240 9.16 9.69 -8.44
C VAL A 240 9.23 8.17 -8.62
N ILE A 241 8.15 7.54 -9.11
CA ILE A 241 8.14 6.10 -9.39
C ILE A 241 9.21 5.77 -10.44
N ALA A 242 9.24 6.49 -11.55
CA ALA A 242 10.25 6.30 -12.61
C ALA A 242 11.68 6.46 -12.06
N PHE A 243 11.94 7.46 -11.23
CA PHE A 243 13.24 7.63 -10.56
C PHE A 243 13.63 6.39 -9.77
N HIS A 244 12.74 5.85 -8.93
CA HIS A 244 13.05 4.68 -8.11
C HIS A 244 13.25 3.38 -8.91
N LEU A 245 12.64 3.25 -10.08
CA LEU A 245 12.87 2.12 -10.99
C LEU A 245 14.24 2.20 -11.67
N LEU A 246 14.69 3.41 -12.00
CA LEU A 246 15.91 3.67 -12.80
C LEU A 246 17.15 3.92 -11.94
N HIS A 247 16.99 4.42 -10.72
CA HIS A 247 18.09 4.77 -9.84
C HIS A 247 18.98 3.55 -9.56
N ASP A 248 20.28 3.72 -9.80
CA ASP A 248 21.32 2.68 -9.71
C ASP A 248 20.98 1.36 -10.43
N ASN A 249 20.24 1.45 -11.56
CA ASN A 249 19.86 0.29 -12.37
C ASN A 249 20.22 0.51 -13.85
N PRO A 250 21.46 0.15 -14.29
CA PRO A 250 21.89 0.36 -15.67
C PRO A 250 21.05 -0.44 -16.68
N THR A 251 20.60 -1.64 -16.32
CA THR A 251 19.75 -2.48 -17.18
C THR A 251 18.39 -1.83 -17.41
N ALA A 252 17.75 -1.31 -16.36
CA ALA A 252 16.48 -0.59 -16.49
C ALA A 252 16.62 0.68 -17.34
N LYS A 253 17.72 1.44 -17.15
CA LYS A 253 18.02 2.61 -18.00
C LYS A 253 18.19 2.23 -19.47
N ALA A 254 18.98 1.20 -19.76
CA ALA A 254 19.19 0.72 -21.12
C ALA A 254 17.87 0.25 -21.76
N ARG A 255 17.00 -0.39 -20.97
CA ARG A 255 15.69 -0.84 -21.45
C ARG A 255 14.75 0.33 -21.77
N LEU A 256 14.69 1.35 -20.91
CA LEU A 256 13.84 2.52 -21.16
C LEU A 256 14.33 3.34 -22.37
N LEU A 257 15.63 3.42 -22.61
CA LEU A 257 16.19 4.09 -23.79
C LEU A 257 15.81 3.45 -25.13
N GLN A 258 15.30 2.21 -25.12
CA GLN A 258 14.81 1.52 -26.33
C GLN A 258 13.37 1.92 -26.69
N VAL A 259 12.68 2.68 -25.84
CA VAL A 259 11.32 3.16 -26.12
C VAL A 259 11.38 4.30 -27.13
N THR A 260 10.57 4.20 -28.18
CA THR A 260 10.47 5.19 -29.26
C THR A 260 9.06 5.76 -29.35
N GLU A 261 8.93 7.03 -29.74
CA GLU A 261 7.64 7.69 -29.96
C GLU A 261 7.51 8.20 -31.40
N GLY A 262 6.32 8.02 -31.98
CA GLY A 262 6.01 8.38 -33.37
C GLY A 262 6.33 7.27 -34.37
N ASP A 263 5.55 7.19 -35.45
CA ASP A 263 5.91 6.37 -36.60
C ASP A 263 7.20 6.94 -37.20
N SER A 264 8.18 6.06 -37.42
CA SER A 264 9.35 6.33 -38.25
C SER A 264 8.95 6.70 -39.67
#